data_AF-A0A972Y4L2-F1
#
_entry.id   AF-A0A972Y4L2-F1
#
_cell.length_a   1.000
_cell.length_b   1.000
_cell.length_c   1.000
_cell.angle_alpha   90.00
_cell.angle_beta   90.00
_cell.angle_gamma   90.00
#
_symmetry.space_group_name_H-M   'P 1'
#
loop_
_entity.id
_entity.type
_entity.pdbx_description
1 polymer ?
#
loop_
_entity_poly.entity_id
_entity_poly.type
_entity_poly.pdbx_seq_one_letter_code
_entity_poly.pdbx_strand_id
1 'polypeptide(L)'
;MPAEKPPFFILTGPLGAGKTTLLEALAPHFPTVPEAARRVLAEERRSGGTATGEQDPAAFVARQVKAGRRMVEAAQSPRQNR
;
A
#
# COMPACT_ATOMS: atom_id res chain seq x y z
N MET A 1 13.73 -25.73 15.97
CA MET A 1 13.17 -24.39 16.21
C MET A 1 12.39 -23.99 14.97
N PRO A 2 11.06 -23.78 15.03
CA PRO A 2 10.37 -23.20 13.87
C PRO A 2 10.96 -21.82 13.60
N ALA A 3 11.29 -21.53 12.34
CA ALA A 3 11.77 -20.21 11.94
C ALA A 3 10.66 -19.19 12.20
N GLU A 4 10.92 -18.21 13.06
CA GLU A 4 9.95 -17.18 13.42
C GLU A 4 9.65 -16.31 12.18
N LYS A 5 8.37 -16.00 11.95
CA LYS A 5 7.97 -15.15 10.82
C LYS A 5 8.55 -13.75 11.03
N PRO A 6 9.22 -13.14 10.02
CA PRO A 6 9.75 -11.79 10.17
C PRO A 6 8.62 -10.80 10.51
N PRO A 7 8.90 -9.77 11.32
CA PRO A 7 7.89 -8.80 11.74
C PRO A 7 7.31 -8.06 10.52
N PHE A 8 6.00 -7.79 10.57
CA PHE A 8 5.26 -7.07 9.54
C PHE A 8 4.72 -5.76 10.10
N PHE A 9 5.06 -4.65 9.46
CA PHE A 9 4.70 -3.30 9.92
C PHE A 9 3.69 -2.65 8.97
N ILE A 10 2.70 -1.98 9.53
CA ILE A 10 1.72 -1.19 8.79
C ILE A 10 1.92 0.29 9.15
N LEU A 11 2.19 1.11 8.14
CA LEU A 11 2.28 2.56 8.31
C LEU A 11 0.91 3.18 8.02
N THR A 12 0.30 3.78 9.04
CA THR A 12 -0.99 4.48 8.95
C THR A 12 -0.82 5.95 9.30
N GLY A 13 -1.77 6.79 8.88
CA GLY A 13 -1.75 8.22 9.15
C GLY A 13 -2.45 9.05 8.07
N PRO A 14 -2.75 10.33 8.36
CA PRO A 14 -3.49 11.20 7.44
C PRO A 14 -2.72 11.43 6.13
N LEU A 15 -3.43 11.99 5.13
CA LEU A 15 -2.77 12.50 3.92
C LEU A 15 -1.73 13.56 4.32
N GLY A 16 -0.56 13.54 3.68
CA GLY A 16 0.53 14.47 3.99
C GLY A 16 1.40 14.12 5.20
N ALA A 17 1.11 13.06 5.96
CA ALA A 17 1.91 12.64 7.13
C ALA A 17 3.32 12.08 6.80
N GLY A 18 3.77 12.15 5.55
CA GLY A 18 5.09 11.67 5.14
C GLY A 18 5.23 10.15 4.97
N LYS A 19 4.13 9.38 4.92
CA LYS A 19 4.18 7.91 4.78
C LYS A 19 4.92 7.43 3.54
N THR A 20 4.64 8.05 2.38
CA THR A 20 5.40 7.79 1.13
C THR A 20 6.89 8.03 1.34
N THR A 21 7.26 9.19 1.90
CA THR A 21 8.68 9.55 2.15
C THR A 21 9.38 8.56 3.07
N LEU A 22 8.71 8.11 4.13
CA LEU A 22 9.26 7.10 5.03
C LEU A 22 9.41 5.75 4.33
N LEU A 23 8.44 5.32 3.52
CA LEU A 23 8.54 4.08 2.74
C LEU A 23 9.70 4.13 1.73
N GLU A 24 9.89 5.26 1.05
CA GLU A 24 11.00 5.47 0.11
C GLU A 24 12.36 5.41 0.82
N ALA A 25 12.47 6.03 2.00
CA ALA A 25 13.69 5.97 2.81
C ALA A 25 14.00 4.56 3.36
N LEU A 26 12.96 3.75 3.63
CA LEU A 26 13.11 2.38 4.13
C LEU A 26 13.33 1.35 3.01
N ALA A 27 12.94 1.64 1.77
CA ALA A 27 13.01 0.72 0.64
C ALA A 27 14.42 0.11 0.38
N PRO A 28 15.54 0.83 0.59
CA PRO A 28 16.88 0.24 0.45
C PRO A 28 17.21 -0.81 1.52
N HIS A 29 16.52 -0.78 2.66
CA HIS A 29 16.84 -1.58 3.84
C HIS A 29 15.83 -2.69 4.10
N PHE A 30 14.58 -2.51 3.66
CA PHE A 30 13.48 -3.41 3.93
C PHE A 30 12.65 -3.65 2.66
N PRO A 31 12.09 -4.86 2.47
CA PRO A 31 11.06 -5.07 1.46
C PRO A 31 9.85 -4.18 1.77
N THR A 32 9.60 -3.19 0.92
CA THR A 32 8.45 -2.29 1.04
C THR A 32 7.46 -2.52 -0.10
N VAL A 33 6.22 -2.11 0.13
CA VAL A 33 5.18 -2.00 -0.90
C VAL A 33 4.79 -0.51 -1.03
N PRO A 34 4.47 -0.01 -2.24
CA PRO A 34 4.07 1.38 -2.41
C PRO A 34 2.84 1.73 -1.57
N GLU A 35 2.70 2.99 -1.14
CA GLU A 35 1.48 3.43 -0.43
C GLU A 35 0.21 3.14 -1.25
N ALA A 36 -0.84 2.63 -0.60
CA ALA A 36 -2.10 2.25 -1.27
C ALA A 36 -2.71 3.42 -2.06
N ALA A 37 -2.65 4.64 -1.53
CA ALA A 37 -3.06 5.87 -2.20
C ALA A 37 -2.41 6.04 -3.57
N ARG A 38 -1.09 5.89 -3.62
CA ARG A 38 -0.28 6.06 -4.83
C ARG A 38 -0.59 4.99 -5.86
N ARG A 39 -0.83 3.76 -5.42
CA ARG A 39 -1.24 2.66 -6.31
C ARG A 39 -2.60 2.94 -6.94
N VAL A 40 -3.59 3.33 -6.14
CA VAL A 40 -4.94 3.66 -6.64
C VAL A 40 -4.87 4.82 -7.63
N LEU A 41 -4.17 5.91 -7.31
CA LEU A 41 -4.00 7.05 -8.23
C LEU A 41 -3.35 6.65 -9.56
N ALA A 42 -2.34 5.76 -9.54
CA ALA A 42 -1.70 5.28 -10.75
C ALA A 42 -2.63 4.40 -11.60
N GLU A 43 -3.48 3.60 -10.97
CA GLU A 43 -4.50 2.80 -11.64
C GLU A 43 -5.58 3.70 -12.27
N GLU A 44 -6.12 4.67 -11.52
CA GLU A 44 -7.15 5.60 -12.00
C GLU A 44 -6.67 6.45 -13.17
N ARG A 45 -5.46 7.01 -13.08
CA ARG A 45 -4.86 7.77 -14.19
C ARG A 45 -4.71 6.94 -15.45
N ARG A 46 -4.41 5.64 -15.30
CA ARG A 46 -4.24 4.72 -16.44
C ARG A 46 -5.57 4.32 -17.06
N SER A 47 -6.61 4.15 -16.25
CA SER A 47 -7.96 3.78 -16.73
C SER A 47 -8.82 4.99 -17.11
N GLY A 48 -8.36 6.22 -16.84
CA GLY A 48 -9.19 7.42 -16.96
C GLY A 48 -10.35 7.45 -15.96
N GLY A 49 -10.22 6.76 -14.83
CA GLY A 49 -11.28 6.70 -13.83
C GLY A 49 -11.25 7.89 -12.87
N THR A 50 -12.31 8.03 -12.08
CA THR A 50 -12.59 9.24 -11.28
C THR A 50 -12.34 9.07 -9.79
N ALA A 51 -11.92 7.90 -9.31
CA ALA A 51 -11.70 7.67 -7.88
C ALA A 51 -10.38 8.29 -7.40
N THR A 52 -10.30 9.61 -7.51
CA THR A 52 -9.20 10.45 -7.04
C THR A 52 -9.69 11.30 -5.87
N GLY A 53 -8.75 11.84 -5.07
CA GLY A 53 -9.11 12.72 -3.95
C GLY A 53 -9.78 14.03 -4.35
N GLU A 54 -9.74 14.40 -5.64
CA GLU A 54 -10.31 15.64 -6.17
C GLU A 54 -11.69 15.42 -6.80
N GLN A 55 -11.86 14.31 -7.55
CA GLN A 55 -13.07 14.07 -8.33
C GLN A 55 -14.12 13.22 -7.58
N ASP A 56 -13.68 12.17 -6.89
CA ASP A 56 -14.57 11.31 -6.09
C ASP A 56 -13.81 10.82 -4.84
N PRO A 57 -13.78 11.63 -3.77
CA PRO A 57 -13.08 11.31 -2.54
C PRO A 57 -13.59 10.03 -1.87
N ALA A 58 -14.90 9.77 -1.97
CA ALA A 58 -15.52 8.60 -1.35
C ALA A 58 -15.09 7.30 -2.06
N ALA A 59 -15.15 7.27 -3.39
CA ALA A 59 -14.66 6.14 -4.17
C ALA A 59 -13.15 5.97 -4.01
N PHE A 60 -12.39 7.07 -3.90
CA PHE A 60 -10.95 7.01 -3.67
C PHE A 60 -10.63 6.32 -2.34
N VAL A 61 -11.27 6.72 -1.24
CA VAL A 61 -11.09 6.08 0.08
C VAL A 61 -11.48 4.60 0.03
N ALA A 62 -12.63 4.26 -0.58
CA ALA A 62 -13.07 2.87 -0.70
C ALA A 62 -12.07 2.01 -1.47
N ARG A 63 -11.53 2.51 -2.59
CA ARG A 63 -10.48 1.82 -3.35
C ARG A 63 -9.19 1.68 -2.56
N GLN A 64 -8.78 2.70 -1.80
CA GLN A 64 -7.59 2.63 -0.97
C GLN A 64 -7.70 1.55 0.10
N VAL A 65 -8.84 1.45 0.79
CA VAL A 65 -9.09 0.38 1.79
C VAL A 65 -9.04 -1.00 1.13
N LYS A 66 -9.69 -1.17 -0.02
CA LYS A 66 -9.68 -2.43 -0.77
C LYS A 66 -8.27 -2.82 -1.23
N ALA A 67 -7.51 -1.87 -1.76
CA ALA A 67 -6.13 -2.09 -2.20
C ALA A 67 -5.22 -2.43 -1.00
N GLY A 68 -5.33 -1.67 0.10
CA GLY A 68 -4.54 -1.90 1.32
C GLY A 68 -4.74 -3.29 1.90
N ARG A 69 -5.98 -3.79 1.97
CA ARG A 69 -6.26 -5.17 2.41
C ARG A 69 -5.56 -6.21 1.56
N ARG A 70 -5.70 -6.11 0.23
CA ARG A 70 -5.04 -7.01 -0.72
C ARG A 70 -3.51 -7.00 -0.59
N MET A 71 -2.94 -5.83 -0.31
CA MET A 71 -1.50 -5.70 -0.11
C MET A 71 -1.02 -6.39 1.16
N VAL A 72 -1.75 -6.26 2.26
CA VAL A 72 -1.46 -6.97 3.51
C VAL A 72 -1.58 -8.48 3.32
N GLU A 73 -2.66 -8.94 2.69
CA GLU A 73 -2.87 -10.37 2.38
C GLU A 73 -1.75 -10.95 1.51
N ALA A 74 -1.34 -10.23 0.47
CA ALA A 74 -0.25 -10.63 -0.41
C ALA A 74 1.12 -10.63 0.30
N ALA A 75 1.37 -9.66 1.19
CA ALA A 75 2.62 -9.58 1.94
C ALA A 75 2.73 -10.63 3.05
N GLN A 76 1.59 -11.06 3.61
CA GLN A 76 1.55 -12.07 4.66
C GLN A 76 1.46 -13.51 4.14
N SER A 77 1.08 -13.70 2.87
CA SER A 77 1.06 -15.01 2.23
C SER A 77 2.47 -15.61 2.21
N PRO A 78 2.66 -16.89 2.57
CA PRO A 78 3.96 -17.53 2.52
C PRO A 78 4.50 -17.42 1.09
N ARG A 79 5.70 -16.86 0.92
CA ARG A 79 6.45 -17.02 -0.33
C ARG A 79 6.66 -18.52 -0.49
N GLN A 80 5.89 -19.15 -1.36
CA GLN A 80 6.09 -20.56 -1.69
C GLN A 80 7.45 -20.61 -2.41
N ASN A 81 8.46 -21.15 -1.73
CA ASN A 81 9.85 -21.23 -2.20
C ASN A 81 9.88 -21.72 -3.66
N ARG A 82 10.60 -20.98 -4.51
CA ARG A 82 11.08 -21.44 -5.81
C ARG A 82 12.58 -21.64 -5.70
#